data_AF-A0A0D7BCY1-F1
#
_entry.id   AF-A0A0D7BCY1-F1
#
_cell.length_a   1.000
_cell.length_b   1.000
_cell.length_c   1.000
_cell.angle_alpha   90.00
_cell.angle_beta   90.00
_cell.angle_gamma   90.00
#
_symmetry.space_group_name_H-M   'P 1'
#
loop_
_entity.id
_entity.type
_entity.pdbx_description
1 polymer ?
#
loop_
_entity_poly.entity_id
_entity_poly.type
_entity_poly.pdbx_seq_one_letter_code
_entity_poly.pdbx_strand_id
1 'polypeptide(L)'
;MLFRTAAARVATRAFSSSAAARKDLVQDLYLKELKAYKPAASTKDAHVGLVKAFSAPIAPSAPTLPADLASELSAYDASEPAIAEAPAAVASSDPAAEAGAGAEAFLSFLEADLPKPEVHHH
;
A
#
# COMPACT_ATOMS: atom_id res chain seq x y z
N MET A 1 -90.56 -23.07 -50.09
CA MET A 1 -89.67 -21.90 -50.27
C MET A 1 -89.15 -21.48 -48.91
N LEU A 2 -87.85 -21.60 -48.67
CA LEU A 2 -87.21 -21.30 -47.38
C LEU A 2 -86.58 -19.90 -47.45
N PHE A 3 -87.19 -18.89 -46.84
CA PHE A 3 -86.63 -17.54 -46.79
C PHE A 3 -85.62 -17.44 -45.64
N ARG A 4 -84.33 -17.31 -45.98
CA ARG A 4 -83.28 -16.93 -45.03
C ARG A 4 -83.22 -15.41 -44.97
N THR A 5 -83.58 -14.82 -43.83
CA THR A 5 -83.33 -13.41 -43.55
C THR A 5 -81.88 -13.22 -43.11
N ALA A 6 -81.09 -12.56 -43.95
CA ALA A 6 -79.75 -12.10 -43.59
C ALA A 6 -79.89 -10.77 -42.83
N ALA A 7 -79.58 -10.76 -41.54
CA ALA A 7 -79.46 -9.52 -40.77
C ALA A 7 -78.21 -8.75 -41.23
N ALA A 8 -78.41 -7.55 -41.76
CA ALA A 8 -77.30 -6.67 -42.14
C ALA A 8 -76.54 -6.24 -40.88
N ARG A 9 -75.25 -6.59 -40.80
CA ARG A 9 -74.38 -6.10 -39.73
C ARG A 9 -74.08 -4.62 -39.97
N VAL A 10 -74.70 -3.74 -39.20
CA VAL A 10 -74.37 -2.31 -39.19
C VAL A 10 -72.98 -2.15 -38.57
N ALA A 11 -72.00 -1.75 -39.37
CA ALA A 11 -70.67 -1.43 -38.89
C ALA A 11 -70.70 -0.04 -38.22
N THR A 12 -70.70 -0.01 -36.89
CA THR A 12 -70.52 1.23 -36.12
C THR A 12 -69.04 1.61 -36.08
N ARG A 13 -68.69 2.85 -36.44
CA ARG A 13 -67.34 3.37 -36.22
C ARG A 13 -67.10 3.51 -34.72
N ALA A 14 -66.28 2.61 -34.15
CA ALA A 14 -65.83 2.75 -32.77
C ALA A 14 -64.73 3.81 -32.70
N PHE A 15 -64.90 4.83 -31.86
CA PHE A 15 -63.83 5.76 -31.52
C PHE A 15 -63.05 5.18 -30.34
N SER A 16 -61.75 4.96 -30.53
CA SER A 16 -60.85 4.56 -29.46
C SER A 16 -60.29 5.81 -28.79
N SER A 17 -60.70 6.10 -27.56
CA SER A 17 -60.04 7.09 -26.72
C SER A 17 -58.97 6.38 -25.89
N SER A 18 -57.70 6.74 -26.09
CA SER A 18 -56.65 6.29 -25.18
C SER A 18 -56.87 6.94 -23.83
N ALA A 19 -56.75 6.18 -22.74
CA ALA A 19 -56.91 6.72 -21.40
C ALA A 19 -55.89 7.85 -21.19
N ALA A 20 -56.34 9.01 -20.73
CA ALA A 20 -55.46 10.11 -20.38
C ALA A 20 -54.44 9.61 -19.35
N ALA A 21 -53.16 9.56 -19.74
CA ALA A 21 -52.08 9.19 -18.84
C ALA A 21 -52.09 10.20 -17.68
N ARG A 22 -52.50 9.76 -16.49
CA ARG A 22 -52.45 10.54 -15.26
C ARG A 22 -51.00 10.69 -14.83
N LYS A 23 -50.26 11.55 -15.52
CA LYS A 23 -48.88 11.89 -15.17
C LYS A 23 -48.87 12.87 -14.00
N ASP A 24 -47.95 12.64 -13.07
CA ASP A 24 -47.69 13.55 -11.98
C ASP A 24 -46.86 14.73 -12.50
N LEU A 25 -47.52 15.87 -12.67
CA LEU A 25 -46.92 17.09 -13.18
C LEU A 25 -45.82 17.64 -12.26
N VAL A 26 -45.94 17.40 -10.94
CA VAL A 26 -44.95 17.86 -9.97
C VAL A 26 -43.67 17.05 -10.12
N GLN A 27 -43.81 15.73 -10.25
CA GLN A 27 -42.68 14.83 -10.49
C GLN A 27 -41.99 15.14 -11.82
N ASP A 28 -42.76 15.34 -12.90
CA ASP A 28 -42.22 15.64 -14.22
C ASP A 28 -41.47 16.99 -14.24
N LEU A 29 -42.00 18.02 -13.57
CA LEU A 29 -41.34 19.31 -13.41
C LEU A 29 -40.02 19.15 -12.64
N TYR A 30 -40.04 18.46 -11.49
CA TYR A 30 -38.84 18.24 -10.69
C TYR A 30 -37.73 17.54 -11.47
N LEU A 31 -38.07 16.47 -12.18
CA LEU A 31 -37.11 15.72 -13.00
C LEU A 31 -36.59 16.56 -14.18
N LYS A 32 -37.40 17.44 -14.74
CA LYS A 32 -37.00 18.36 -15.81
C LYS A 32 -35.98 19.39 -15.31
N GLU A 33 -36.24 19.99 -14.15
CA GLU A 33 -35.31 20.97 -13.55
C GLU A 33 -33.99 20.32 -13.14
N LEU A 34 -34.03 19.12 -12.54
CA LEU A 34 -32.81 18.37 -12.22
C LEU A 34 -31.97 18.04 -13.47
N LYS A 35 -32.61 17.64 -14.57
CA LYS A 35 -31.92 17.31 -15.82
C LYS A 35 -31.42 18.56 -16.54
N ALA A 36 -32.14 19.68 -16.42
CA ALA A 36 -31.75 20.96 -16.99
C ALA A 36 -30.67 21.67 -16.16
N TYR A 37 -30.51 21.28 -14.89
CA TYR A 37 -29.52 21.87 -14.01
C TYR A 37 -28.10 21.60 -14.52
N LYS A 38 -27.43 22.67 -14.91
CA LYS A 38 -26.00 22.66 -15.19
C LYS A 38 -25.28 23.19 -13.96
N PRO A 39 -24.50 22.36 -13.24
CA PRO A 39 -23.76 22.84 -12.09
C PRO A 39 -22.81 23.95 -12.54
N ALA A 40 -22.64 24.96 -11.68
CA ALA A 40 -21.64 25.99 -11.90
C ALA A 40 -20.27 25.33 -12.07
N ALA A 41 -19.49 25.78 -13.05
CA ALA A 41 -18.16 25.24 -13.27
C ALA A 41 -17.35 25.40 -12.00
N SER A 42 -16.78 24.29 -11.50
CA SER A 42 -15.86 24.33 -10.37
C SER A 42 -14.77 25.36 -10.69
N THR A 43 -14.66 26.38 -9.85
CA THR A 43 -13.65 27.42 -10.01
C THR A 43 -12.29 26.76 -10.01
N LYS A 44 -11.38 27.19 -10.89
CA LYS A 44 -10.04 26.58 -11.01
C LYS A 44 -9.32 26.54 -9.65
N ASP A 45 -9.64 27.48 -8.77
CA ASP A 45 -9.09 27.63 -7.42
C ASP A 45 -9.96 27.01 -6.31
N ALA A 46 -10.86 26.08 -6.62
CA ALA A 46 -11.72 25.41 -5.63
C ALA A 46 -10.94 24.64 -4.55
N HIS A 47 -9.62 24.47 -4.71
CA HIS A 47 -8.71 23.86 -3.74
C HIS A 47 -8.05 24.89 -2.81
N VAL A 48 -8.06 26.18 -3.15
CA VAL A 48 -7.45 27.25 -2.35
C VAL A 48 -8.27 27.47 -1.09
N GLY A 49 -7.72 27.09 0.06
CA GLY A 49 -8.37 27.21 1.38
C GLY A 49 -8.88 25.89 1.96
N LEU A 50 -9.02 24.84 1.13
CA LEU A 50 -9.31 23.48 1.62
C LEU A 50 -8.03 22.68 1.87
N VAL A 51 -6.98 22.91 1.08
CA VAL A 51 -5.68 22.26 1.25
C VAL A 51 -4.60 23.27 1.60
N LYS A 52 -3.69 22.86 2.48
CA LYS A 52 -2.50 23.66 2.78
C LYS A 52 -1.59 23.67 1.55
N ALA A 53 -1.11 24.85 1.18
CA ALA A 53 -0.24 25.02 0.03
C ALA A 53 1.04 24.18 0.19
N PHE A 54 1.34 23.34 -0.80
CA PHE A 54 2.54 22.54 -0.80
C PHE A 54 3.75 23.41 -1.13
N SER A 55 4.75 23.40 -0.25
CA SER A 55 6.06 24.01 -0.50
C SER A 55 7.10 22.90 -0.39
N ALA A 56 7.85 22.68 -1.47
CA ALA A 56 8.93 21.72 -1.44
C ALA A 56 10.04 22.22 -0.51
N PRO A 57 10.58 21.36 0.37
CA PRO A 57 11.71 21.74 1.21
C PRO A 57 12.92 22.05 0.32
N ILE A 58 13.73 23.02 0.76
CA ILE A 58 14.98 23.38 0.07
C ILE A 58 15.88 22.15 0.06
N ALA A 59 16.49 21.86 -1.11
CA ALA A 59 17.43 20.76 -1.24
C ALA A 59 18.56 20.92 -0.22
N PRO A 60 18.97 19.84 0.47
CA PRO A 60 20.03 19.93 1.47
C PRO A 60 21.32 20.43 0.81
N SER A 61 21.96 21.42 1.43
CA SER A 61 23.29 21.84 1.02
C SER A 61 24.26 20.70 1.28
N ALA A 62 25.16 20.42 0.33
CA ALA A 62 26.22 19.46 0.52
C ALA A 62 27.10 19.91 1.70
N PRO A 63 27.52 19.00 2.60
CA PRO A 63 28.40 19.36 3.69
C PRO A 63 29.70 19.95 3.13
N THR A 64 30.10 21.10 3.67
CA THR A 64 31.40 21.70 3.34
C THR A 64 32.49 20.78 3.85
N LEU A 65 33.40 20.35 2.98
CA LEU A 65 34.60 19.64 3.40
C LEU A 65 35.39 20.55 4.37
N PRO A 66 35.90 20.01 5.49
CA PRO A 66 36.78 20.78 6.35
C PRO A 66 38.01 21.22 5.54
N ALA A 67 38.47 22.46 5.78
CA ALA A 67 39.54 23.07 4.98
C ALA A 67 40.90 22.35 5.11
N ASP A 68 41.06 21.51 6.14
CA ASP A 68 42.31 20.82 6.46
C ASP A 68 42.13 19.30 6.61
N LEU A 69 41.60 18.67 5.55
CA LEU A 69 41.51 17.21 5.47
C LEU A 69 42.88 16.51 5.57
N ALA A 70 43.96 17.21 5.20
CA ALA A 70 45.30 16.63 5.18
C ALA A 70 45.82 16.36 6.60
N SER A 71 45.62 17.29 7.54
CA SER A 71 46.03 17.09 8.93
C SER A 71 45.15 16.05 9.64
N GLU A 72 43.85 16.04 9.37
CA GLU A 72 42.91 15.06 9.93
C GLU A 72 43.21 13.63 9.44
N LEU A 73 43.53 13.45 8.16
CA LEU A 73 43.98 12.15 7.62
C LEU A 73 45.31 11.72 8.22
N SER A 74 46.27 12.64 8.36
CA SER A 74 47.56 12.33 8.98
C SER A 74 47.41 11.92 10.45
N ALA A 75 46.49 12.55 11.19
CA ALA A 75 46.19 12.21 12.57
C ALA A 75 45.47 10.85 12.70
N TYR A 76 44.58 10.53 11.74
CA TYR A 76 43.92 9.22 11.67
C TYR A 76 44.91 8.10 11.35
N ASP A 77 45.79 8.31 10.37
CA ASP A 77 46.82 7.36 9.98
C ASP A 77 47.86 7.15 11.10
N ALA A 78 48.14 8.20 11.89
CA ALA A 78 48.98 8.11 13.08
C ALA A 78 48.27 7.47 14.29
N SER A 79 46.95 7.30 14.24
CA SER A 79 46.21 6.62 15.29
C SER A 79 46.28 5.10 15.06
N GLU A 80 47.27 4.46 15.68
CA GLU A 80 47.24 3.01 15.81
C GLU A 80 46.12 2.62 16.79
N PRO A 81 45.29 1.61 16.48
CA PRO A 81 44.35 1.10 17.45
C PRO A 81 45.14 0.58 18.64
N ALA A 82 44.76 1.00 19.86
CA ALA A 82 45.25 0.40 21.08
C ALA A 82 44.79 -1.06 21.10
N ILE A 83 45.58 -1.94 20.50
CA ILE A 83 45.56 -3.35 20.81
C ILE A 83 45.96 -3.37 22.27
N ALA A 84 44.98 -3.54 23.16
CA ALA A 84 45.26 -3.85 24.54
C ALA A 84 46.29 -4.99 24.50
N GLU A 85 47.50 -4.72 24.99
CA GLU A 85 48.46 -5.79 25.21
C GLU A 85 47.69 -6.88 25.93
N ALA A 86 47.52 -8.03 25.27
CA ALA A 86 47.00 -9.20 25.93
C ALA A 86 47.86 -9.33 27.19
N PRO A 87 47.28 -9.29 28.40
CA PRO A 87 48.08 -9.41 29.60
C PRO A 87 48.91 -10.67 29.41
N ALA A 88 50.24 -10.50 29.47
CA ALA A 88 51.18 -11.61 29.42
C ALA A 88 50.60 -12.70 30.31
N ALA A 89 50.31 -13.86 29.71
CA ALA A 89 49.59 -14.95 30.33
C ALA A 89 50.34 -15.36 31.60
N VAL A 90 49.99 -14.72 32.71
CA VAL A 90 50.20 -15.24 34.04
C VAL A 90 49.21 -16.38 34.09
N ALA A 91 49.74 -17.59 34.12
CA ALA A 91 48.97 -18.79 34.38
C ALA A 91 48.26 -18.64 35.72
N SER A 92 47.07 -18.04 35.71
CA SER A 92 46.03 -18.25 36.70
C SER A 92 45.03 -19.18 36.06
N SER A 93 45.36 -20.46 36.14
CA SER A 93 44.43 -21.57 35.97
C SER A 93 43.27 -21.38 36.95
N ASP A 94 42.13 -20.94 36.44
CA ASP A 94 40.83 -21.18 37.05
C ASP A 94 40.10 -22.22 36.17
N PRO A 95 40.15 -23.52 36.49
CA PRO A 95 39.69 -24.59 35.61
C PRO A 95 38.17 -24.78 35.65
N ALA A 96 37.41 -23.76 36.05
CA ALA A 96 35.97 -23.89 36.34
C ALA A 96 35.07 -22.96 35.51
N ALA A 97 35.61 -22.04 34.70
CA ALA A 97 34.80 -21.07 33.95
C ALA A 97 34.76 -21.30 32.42
N GLU A 98 35.43 -22.33 31.89
CA GLU A 98 35.37 -22.69 30.46
C GLU A 98 35.06 -24.19 30.23
N ALA A 99 34.64 -24.91 31.25
CA ALA A 99 34.18 -26.29 31.10
C ALA A 99 32.69 -26.32 30.71
N GLY A 100 32.38 -25.96 29.45
CA GLY A 100 31.07 -26.30 28.86
C GLY A 100 30.46 -25.34 27.85
N ALA A 101 31.04 -24.17 27.59
CA ALA A 101 30.48 -23.20 26.65
C ALA A 101 31.56 -22.43 25.83
N GLY A 102 32.76 -22.99 25.73
CA GLY A 102 33.89 -22.42 24.99
C GLY A 102 33.93 -22.83 23.53
N ALA A 103 34.79 -22.16 22.75
CA ALA A 103 34.99 -22.38 21.32
C ALA A 103 35.24 -23.86 20.95
N GLU A 104 35.84 -24.64 21.85
CA GLU A 104 36.10 -26.07 21.63
C GLU A 104 34.80 -26.90 21.52
N ALA A 105 33.78 -26.58 22.32
CA ALA A 105 32.47 -27.24 22.26
C ALA A 105 31.70 -26.87 20.98
N PHE A 106 31.92 -25.66 20.45
CA PHE A 106 31.35 -25.23 19.18
C PHE A 106 32.02 -25.93 17.99
N LEU A 107 33.35 -26.08 18.02
CA LEU A 107 34.08 -26.83 17.00
C LEU A 107 33.68 -28.31 17.01
N SER A 108 33.56 -28.94 18.18
CA SER A 108 33.12 -30.35 18.25
C SER A 108 31.69 -30.56 17.74
N PHE A 109 30.80 -29.57 17.93
CA PHE A 109 29.44 -29.61 17.40
C PHE A 109 29.43 -29.50 15.87
N LEU A 110 30.28 -28.64 15.28
CA LEU A 110 30.38 -28.51 13.82
C LEU A 110 31.00 -29.75 13.16
N GLU A 111 31.90 -30.44 13.85
CA GLU A 111 32.52 -31.67 13.36
C GLU A 111 31.66 -32.93 13.54
N ALA A 112 30.58 -32.86 14.33
CA ALA A 112 29.70 -34.00 14.54
C ALA A 112 28.85 -34.29 13.28
N ASP A 113 29.01 -35.49 12.70
CA ASP A 113 28.21 -35.96 11.58
C ASP A 113 26.71 -36.02 11.93
N LEU A 114 25.85 -35.53 11.03
CA LEU A 114 24.40 -35.67 11.19
C LEU A 114 24.02 -37.16 11.24
N PRO A 115 23.05 -37.56 12.08
CA PRO A 115 22.61 -38.94 12.15
C PRO A 115 22.11 -39.39 10.77
N LYS A 116 22.65 -40.51 10.28
CA LYS A 116 22.21 -41.11 9.01
C LYS A 116 20.71 -41.38 9.11
N PRO A 117 19.90 -40.99 8.10
CA PRO A 117 18.48 -41.25 8.13
C PRO A 117 18.25 -42.76 8.21
N GLU A 118 17.55 -43.22 9.25
CA GLU A 118 17.14 -44.62 9.35
C GLU A 118 16.15 -44.91 8.22
N VAL A 119 16.61 -45.65 7.21
CA VAL A 119 15.73 -46.16 6.17
C VAL A 119 14.95 -47.30 6.79
N HIS A 120 13.72 -47.00 7.24
CA HIS A 120 12.75 -48.04 7.60
C HIS A 120 12.36 -48.79 6.33
N HIS A 121 13.11 -49.83 6.00
CA HIS A 121 12.69 -50.81 5.01
C HIS A 121 11.54 -51.64 5.61
N HIS A 122 10.36 -51.50 5.01
CA HIS A 122 9.23 -52.43 5.17
C HIS A 122 9.53 -53.78 4.53
#